data_AF-A0A2M9JG92-F1
#
_entry.id   AF-A0A2M9JG92-F1
#
_cell.length_a   1.000
_cell.length_b   1.000
_cell.length_c   1.000
_cell.angle_alpha   90.00
_cell.angle_beta   90.00
_cell.angle_gamma   90.00
#
_symmetry.space_group_name_H-M   'P 1'
#
loop_
_entity.id
_entity.type
_entity.pdbx_description
1 polymer ?
#
loop_
_entity_poly.entity_id
_entity_poly.type
_entity_poly.pdbx_seq_one_letter_code
_entity_poly.pdbx_strand_id
1 'polypeptide(L)' 'MDDERELADAVEVLKDAEDRVADALRVYLARDPVTGRPVHGRIGRAAQITGWGEQRVKETATPALAERRRARRSDKGVGQ' A
#
# COMPACT_ATOMS: atom_id res chain seq x y z
N MET A 1 -7.44 -14.63 -29.28
CA MET A 1 -6.14 -15.19 -28.88
C MET A 1 -5.08 -14.11 -28.76
N ASP A 2 -4.98 -13.18 -29.70
CA ASP A 2 -4.00 -12.08 -29.61
C ASP A 2 -4.45 -10.97 -28.66
N ASP A 3 -5.74 -10.60 -28.65
CA ASP A 3 -6.29 -9.63 -27.69
C ASP A 3 -6.15 -10.07 -26.22
N GLU A 4 -6.25 -11.38 -25.96
CA GLU A 4 -6.13 -11.93 -24.59
C GLU A 4 -4.68 -11.91 -24.11
N ARG A 5 -3.73 -12.13 -25.01
CA ARG A 5 -2.29 -11.99 -24.72
C ARG A 5 -1.90 -10.53 -24.52
N GLU A 6 -2.39 -9.64 -25.38
CA GLU A 6 -2.17 -8.20 -25.25
C GLU A 6 -2.73 -7.66 -23.92
N LEU A 7 -3.92 -8.12 -23.53
CA LEU A 7 -4.50 -7.77 -22.23
C LEU A 7 -3.65 -8.30 -21.06
N ALA A 8 -3.16 -9.54 -21.13
CA ALA A 8 -2.32 -10.11 -20.10
C ALA A 8 -1.02 -9.31 -19.93
N ASP A 9 -0.35 -8.96 -21.03
CA ASP A 9 0.87 -8.16 -21.02
C ASP A 9 0.61 -6.75 -20.46
N ALA A 10 -0.49 -6.10 -20.84
CA ALA A 10 -0.88 -4.80 -20.32
C ALA A 10 -1.13 -4.84 -18.79
N VAL A 11 -1.75 -5.92 -18.30
CA VAL A 11 -1.99 -6.13 -16.87
C VAL A 11 -0.67 -6.32 -16.11
N GLU A 12 0.29 -7.08 -16.66
CA GLU A 12 1.60 -7.23 -16.02
C GLU A 12 2.38 -5.91 -15.96
N VAL A 13 2.36 -5.12 -17.04
CA VAL A 13 2.96 -3.77 -17.04
C VAL A 13 2.32 -2.86 -15.99
N LEU A 14 1.00 -2.96 -15.80
CA LEU A 14 0.29 -2.19 -14.79
C LEU A 14 0.67 -2.62 -13.37
N LYS A 15 0.83 -3.91 -13.11
CA LYS A 15 1.30 -4.43 -11.81
C LYS A 15 2.71 -3.93 -11.49
N ASP A 16 3.62 -3.99 -12.45
CA ASP A 16 4.98 -3.46 -12.30
C ASP A 16 4.98 -1.96 -11.98
N ALA A 17 4.06 -1.19 -12.57
CA ALA A 17 3.90 0.22 -12.26
C ALA A 17 3.35 0.44 -10.84
N GLU A 18 2.37 -0.35 -10.41
CA GLU A 18 1.86 -0.30 -9.03
C GLU A 18 2.97 -0.62 -8.00
N ASP A 19 3.83 -1.59 -8.27
CA ASP A 19 4.94 -1.97 -7.39
C ASP A 19 5.95 -0.84 -7.25
N ARG A 20 6.31 -0.17 -8.36
CA ARG A 20 7.20 1.02 -8.32
C ARG A 20 6.59 2.16 -7.51
N VAL A 21 5.28 2.39 -7.62
CA VAL A 21 4.57 3.38 -6.80
C VAL A 21 4.60 2.99 -5.33
N ALA A 22 4.40 1.70 -5.02
CA ALA A 22 4.47 1.19 -3.65
C ALA A 22 5.86 1.41 -3.03
N ASP A 23 6.93 1.17 -3.77
CA ASP A 23 8.31 1.44 -3.32
C ASP A 23 8.56 2.93 -3.07
N ALA A 24 8.14 3.79 -4.01
CA ALA A 24 8.26 5.24 -3.83
C ALA A 24 7.49 5.73 -2.59
N LEU A 25 6.30 5.17 -2.34
CA LEU A 25 5.51 5.50 -1.15
C LEU A 25 6.19 5.08 0.15
N ARG A 26 6.88 3.94 0.20
CA ARG A 26 7.66 3.52 1.39
C ARG A 26 8.73 4.53 1.74
N VAL A 27 9.43 5.07 0.74
CA VAL A 27 10.44 6.12 0.93
C VAL A 27 9.80 7.44 1.34
N TYR A 28 8.75 7.86 0.63
CA TYR A 28 8.07 9.13 0.90
C TYR A 28 7.42 9.19 2.29
N LEU A 29 6.89 8.06 2.75
CA LEU A 29 6.23 7.91 4.06
C LEU A 29 7.18 7.43 5.16
N ALA A 30 8.47 7.26 4.86
CA ALA A 30 9.48 6.96 5.86
C ALA A 30 9.44 8.03 6.97
N ARG A 31 9.68 7.58 8.19
CA ARG A 31 9.78 8.45 9.36
C ARG A 31 10.94 9.42 9.16
N ASP A 32 10.79 10.61 9.73
CA ASP A 32 11.86 11.60 9.74
C ASP A 32 13.12 10.98 10.38
N PRO A 33 14.28 10.98 9.70
CA PRO A 33 15.46 10.26 10.16
C PRO A 33 16.11 10.90 11.38
N VAL A 34 15.81 12.17 11.68
CA VAL A 34 16.36 12.91 12.83
C VAL A 34 15.52 12.66 14.09
N THR A 35 14.20 12.65 13.94
CA THR A 35 13.24 12.59 15.06
C THR A 35 12.55 11.24 15.22
N GLY A 36 12.63 10.36 14.22
CA GLY A 36 11.95 9.06 14.18
C GLY A 36 10.42 9.16 14.09
N ARG A 37 9.86 10.36 13.87
CA ARG A 37 8.42 10.61 13.87
C ARG A 37 7.81 10.46 12.48
N PRO A 38 6.53 10.06 12.38
CA PRO A 38 5.79 10.17 11.13
C PRO A 38 5.70 11.62 10.68
N VAL A 39 5.93 11.87 9.40
CA VAL A 39 5.72 13.21 8.84
C VAL A 39 4.22 13.40 8.61
N HIS A 40 3.63 14.27 9.42
CA HIS A 40 2.19 14.51 9.43
C HIS A 40 1.70 15.00 8.06
N GLY A 41 0.49 14.59 7.67
CA GLY A 41 -0.14 14.99 6.40
C GLY A 41 0.32 14.24 5.15
N ARG A 42 1.43 13.48 5.19
CA ARG A 42 1.91 12.76 4.00
C ARG A 42 1.00 11.60 3.58
N ILE A 43 0.34 10.92 4.54
CA ILE A 43 -0.56 9.80 4.23
C ILE A 43 -1.79 10.27 3.45
N GLY A 44 -2.47 11.31 3.91
CA GLY A 44 -3.64 11.87 3.22
C GLY A 44 -3.28 12.40 1.83
N ARG A 45 -2.12 13.07 1.70
CA ARG A 45 -1.63 13.53 0.40
C ARG A 45 -1.28 12.37 -0.54
N ALA A 46 -0.63 11.32 -0.04
CA ALA A 46 -0.34 10.13 -0.82
C ALA A 46 -1.62 9.45 -1.31
N ALA A 47 -2.63 9.34 -0.45
CA ALA A 47 -3.94 8.80 -0.80
C ALA A 47 -4.62 9.59 -1.94
N GLN A 48 -4.54 10.93 -1.91
CA GLN A 48 -5.05 11.78 -2.98
C GLN A 48 -4.29 11.60 -4.30
N ILE A 49 -2.96 11.56 -4.25
CA ILE A 49 -2.11 11.47 -5.45
C ILE A 49 -2.31 10.14 -6.17
N THR A 50 -2.32 9.03 -5.41
CA THR A 50 -2.43 7.70 -6.02
C THR A 50 -3.89 7.26 -6.23
N GLY A 51 -4.86 7.99 -5.70
CA GLY A 51 -6.25 7.56 -5.59
C GLY A 51 -6.44 6.37 -4.65
N TRP A 52 -5.41 5.99 -3.88
CA TRP A 52 -5.51 4.88 -2.93
C TRP A 52 -6.17 5.38 -1.65
N GLY A 53 -7.05 4.58 -1.05
CA GLY A 53 -7.55 4.91 0.30
C GLY A 53 -6.41 5.01 1.32
N GLU A 54 -6.52 5.91 2.31
CA GLU A 54 -5.47 6.11 3.32
C GLU A 54 -5.03 4.82 4.03
N GLN A 55 -5.95 3.87 4.19
CA GLN A 55 -5.63 2.58 4.78
C GLN A 55 -4.68 1.75 3.93
N ARG A 56 -4.89 1.69 2.60
CA ARG A 56 -3.99 0.99 1.67
C ARG A 56 -2.60 1.62 1.74
N VAL A 57 -2.53 2.96 1.73
CA VAL A 57 -1.28 3.72 1.87
C VAL A 57 -0.53 3.39 3.16
N LYS A 58 -1.23 3.34 4.30
CA LYS A 58 -0.65 2.95 5.60
C LYS A 58 -0.08 1.54 5.59
N GLU A 59 -0.80 0.59 5.02
CA GLU A 59 -0.38 -0.82 4.92
C GLU A 59 0.85 -0.98 4.00
N THR A 60 0.92 -0.24 2.90
CA THR A 60 2.08 -0.23 1.99
C THR A 60 3.35 0.29 2.68
N ALA A 61 3.24 1.37 3.47
CA ALA A 61 4.37 1.96 4.20
C ALA A 61 4.73 1.20 5.49
N THR A 62 3.84 0.36 6.01
CA THR A 62 4.06 -0.41 7.24
C THR A 62 3.42 -1.80 7.10
N PRO A 63 4.11 -2.78 6.48
CA PRO A 63 3.57 -4.11 6.24
C PRO A 63 3.09 -4.83 7.51
N ALA A 64 3.81 -4.65 8.62
CA ALA A 64 3.42 -5.19 9.94
C ALA A 64 2.04 -4.68 10.43
N LEU A 65 1.58 -3.52 9.95
CA LEU A 65 0.24 -3.01 10.27
C LEU A 65 -0.85 -3.88 9.62
N ALA A 66 -0.62 -4.33 8.38
CA ALA A 66 -1.53 -5.19 7.66
C ALA A 66 -1.65 -6.57 8.34
N GLU A 67 -0.52 -7.13 8.77
CA GLU A 67 -0.47 -8.40 9.51
C GLU A 67 -1.21 -8.33 10.84
N ARG A 68 -0.96 -7.29 11.65
CA ARG A 68 -1.69 -7.08 12.92
C ARG A 68 -3.20 -6.94 12.69
N ARG A 69 -3.63 -6.35 11.58
CA ARG A 69 -5.06 -6.24 11.22
C ARG A 69 -5.65 -7.59 10.82
N ARG A 70 -4.93 -8.40 10.04
CA ARG A 70 -5.36 -9.77 9.70
C ARG A 70 -5.53 -10.59 10.97
N ALA A 71 -4.55 -10.55 11.87
CA ALA A 71 -4.60 -11.24 13.16
C ALA A 71 -5.80 -10.80 14.03
N ARG A 72 -6.14 -9.51 14.06
CA ARG A 72 -7.31 -9.00 14.80
C ARG A 72 -8.66 -9.41 14.18
N ARG A 73 -8.72 -9.65 12.86
CA ARG A 73 -9.95 -10.13 12.21
C ARG A 73 -10.16 -11.62 12.43
N SER A 74 -9.08 -12.42 12.44
CA SER A 74 -9.17 -13.83 12.82
C SER A 74 -9.59 -14.00 14.29
N ASP A 75 -9.09 -13.15 15.18
CA ASP A 75 -9.43 -13.21 16.63
C ASP A 75 -10.91 -12.86 16.89
N LYS A 76 -11.47 -11.90 16.13
CA LYS A 76 -12.91 -11.56 16.18
C LYS A 76 -13.82 -12.61 15.52
N GLY A 77 -13.28 -13.58 14.79
CA GLY A 77 -14.02 -14.67 14.15
C GLY A 77 -14.07 -15.97 14.95
N VAL A 78 -13.34 -16.07 16.06
CA VAL A 78 -13.27 -17.28 16.93
C VAL A 78 -14.18 -17.17 18.16
N GLY A 79 -14.95 -16.09 18.28
CA GLY A 79 -15.93 -15.88 19.35
C GLY A 79 -17.35 -15.67 18.82
N GLN A 80 -17.91 -16.67 18.16
CA GLN A 80 -19.36 -16.87 18.04
C GLN A 80 -19.67 -18.36 18.08
#